data_AF-A0A5A8EF74-F1
#
_entry.id   AF-A0A5A8EF74-F1
#
_cell.length_a   1.000
_cell.length_b   1.000
_cell.length_c   1.000
_cell.angle_alpha   90.00
_cell.angle_beta   90.00
_cell.angle_gamma   90.00
#
_symmetry.space_group_name_H-M   'P 1'
#
loop_
_entity.id
_entity.type
_entity.pdbx_description
1 polymer ?
#
loop_
_entity_poly.entity_id
_entity_poly.type
_entity_poly.pdbx_seq_one_letter_code
_entity_poly.pdbx_strand_id
1 'polypeptide(L)'
;MLQDAVRTGTYHKAFISNPADFRGKVVVDVGTGSGILAFFAAKAGARKVYAIEASGVASQARKLMEANGLADKVEVIKGKVEEVELPEKADVIISEPMGFLLVHERMLESFIAARDRFLKPAGKMFPTTGTMFFSPFSDQAIWDEQDQKLAFWDTQDFWGLDLSPLKQQARIDHFSQPVVGYFPPSVLLSPTTARHRIDFALDTPASLKSFSVPLAFTVVRTAILHGIAAWFDVLFDGTAHKVSLSTGPYTAGTHWYQCRLLMEAPIAVNAGQAVSGLLEFQANDKYSYDIKLTLRLEGTSIEKVAQFSLADQYFAYYSGTDAGAAAATPAVESAWASGDPYAGTS
;
A
#
# COMPACT_ATOMS: atom_id res chain seq x y z
N MET A 1 0.13 -6.09 12.36
CA MET A 1 -1.25 -5.66 12.02
C MET A 1 -2.04 -5.12 13.21
N LEU A 2 -2.48 -5.94 14.20
CA LEU A 2 -3.38 -5.43 15.27
C LEU A 2 -2.80 -4.30 16.13
N GLN A 3 -1.49 -4.31 16.39
CA GLN A 3 -0.80 -3.27 17.17
C GLN A 3 -0.60 -1.96 16.39
N ASP A 4 -0.82 -1.95 15.08
CA ASP A 4 -0.85 -0.71 14.31
C ASP A 4 -2.15 0.02 14.63
N ALA A 5 -2.04 1.02 15.51
CA ALA A 5 -3.16 1.79 16.02
C ALA A 5 -3.77 2.70 14.94
N VAL A 6 -2.97 3.22 14.00
CA VAL A 6 -3.46 4.03 12.88
C VAL A 6 -4.35 3.16 12.00
N ARG A 7 -3.86 1.97 11.64
CA ARG A 7 -4.62 0.98 10.86
C ARG A 7 -5.90 0.57 11.57
N THR A 8 -5.79 -0.01 12.76
CA THR A 8 -6.94 -0.60 13.45
C THR A 8 -7.94 0.46 13.90
N GLY A 9 -7.47 1.62 14.36
CA GLY A 9 -8.29 2.74 14.77
C GLY A 9 -9.06 3.39 13.61
N THR A 10 -8.45 3.49 12.42
CA THR A 10 -9.11 4.08 11.25
C THR A 10 -10.23 3.20 10.72
N TYR A 11 -10.03 1.88 10.67
CA TYR A 11 -11.11 0.92 10.36
C TYR A 11 -12.26 1.01 11.36
N HIS A 12 -11.94 1.02 12.66
CA HIS A 12 -12.93 1.18 13.71
C HIS A 12 -13.73 2.48 13.52
N LYS A 13 -13.05 3.61 13.30
CA LYS A 13 -13.66 4.91 13.01
C LYS A 13 -14.57 4.88 11.79
N ALA A 14 -14.12 4.27 10.69
CA ALA A 14 -14.90 4.15 9.46
C ALA A 14 -16.24 3.44 9.69
N PHE A 15 -16.28 2.45 10.58
CA PHE A 15 -17.49 1.66 10.83
C PHE A 15 -18.43 2.36 11.81
N ILE A 16 -17.91 2.85 12.94
CA ILE A 16 -18.74 3.51 13.96
C ILE A 16 -19.29 4.86 13.51
N SER A 17 -18.57 5.57 12.62
CA SER A 17 -19.06 6.82 12.04
C SER A 17 -20.11 6.58 10.96
N ASN A 18 -20.26 5.35 10.44
CA ASN A 18 -21.22 5.04 9.38
C ASN A 18 -22.22 3.95 9.80
N PRO A 19 -22.93 4.10 10.93
CA PRO A 19 -23.75 3.02 11.48
C PRO A 19 -24.92 2.61 10.56
N ALA A 20 -25.40 3.51 9.69
CA ALA A 20 -26.45 3.19 8.72
C ALA A 20 -26.01 2.15 7.67
N ASP A 21 -24.71 2.07 7.39
CA ASP A 21 -24.14 1.09 6.46
C ASP A 21 -24.04 -0.31 7.09
N PHE A 22 -24.07 -0.44 8.41
CA PHE A 22 -23.91 -1.71 9.12
C PHE A 22 -25.17 -2.16 9.88
N ARG A 23 -25.95 -1.24 10.46
CA ARG A 23 -27.08 -1.58 11.35
C ARG A 23 -28.14 -2.40 10.62
N GLY A 24 -28.40 -3.60 11.13
CA GLY A 24 -29.39 -4.53 10.55
C GLY A 24 -28.95 -5.14 9.21
N LYS A 25 -27.71 -4.93 8.78
CA LYS A 25 -27.18 -5.37 7.49
C LYS A 25 -26.45 -6.72 7.59
N VAL A 26 -26.31 -7.37 6.44
CA VAL A 26 -25.43 -8.53 6.26
C VAL A 26 -24.07 -8.04 5.79
N VAL A 27 -23.02 -8.49 6.47
CA VAL A 27 -21.64 -8.10 6.18
C VAL A 27 -20.81 -9.33 5.84
N VAL A 28 -19.92 -9.21 4.87
CA VAL A 28 -18.89 -10.24 4.58
C VAL A 28 -17.53 -9.64 4.86
N ASP A 29 -16.74 -10.31 5.70
CA ASP A 29 -15.36 -9.95 6.03
C ASP A 29 -14.41 -10.91 5.30
N VAL A 30 -13.66 -10.40 4.33
CA VAL A 30 -12.78 -11.20 3.45
C VAL A 30 -11.36 -11.21 4.00
N GLY A 31 -10.84 -12.39 4.32
CA GLY A 31 -9.54 -12.53 4.97
C GLY A 31 -9.60 -12.01 6.41
N THR A 32 -10.59 -12.51 7.18
CA THR A 32 -10.91 -11.94 8.51
C THR A 32 -9.73 -12.02 9.49
N GLY A 33 -8.77 -12.93 9.27
CA GLY A 33 -7.64 -13.17 10.15
C GLY A 33 -8.13 -13.49 11.56
N SER A 34 -7.81 -12.60 12.50
CA SER A 34 -8.26 -12.71 13.90
C SER A 34 -9.75 -12.44 14.14
N GLY A 35 -10.49 -11.89 13.18
CA GLY A 35 -11.89 -11.50 13.36
C GLY A 35 -12.12 -10.06 13.79
N ILE A 36 -11.10 -9.20 13.82
CA ILE A 36 -11.22 -7.84 14.36
C ILE A 36 -12.20 -6.95 13.57
N LEU A 37 -12.21 -7.06 12.23
CA LEU A 37 -13.12 -6.25 11.40
C LEU A 37 -14.55 -6.78 11.50
N ALA A 38 -14.72 -8.11 11.47
CA ALA A 38 -16.00 -8.74 11.77
C ALA A 38 -16.55 -8.35 13.15
N PHE A 39 -15.69 -8.26 14.16
CA PHE A 39 -16.05 -7.76 15.50
C PHE A 39 -16.56 -6.31 15.44
N PHE A 40 -15.84 -5.40 14.76
CA PHE A 40 -16.27 -4.02 14.60
C PHE A 40 -17.61 -3.91 13.87
N ALA A 41 -17.81 -4.67 12.79
CA ALA A 41 -19.08 -4.69 12.05
C ALA A 41 -20.25 -5.17 12.93
N ALA A 42 -20.04 -6.22 13.73
CA ALA A 42 -21.04 -6.70 14.69
C ALA A 42 -21.36 -5.65 15.77
N LYS A 43 -20.35 -4.93 16.28
CA LYS A 43 -20.55 -3.83 17.23
C LYS A 43 -21.23 -2.60 16.61
N ALA A 44 -21.01 -2.34 15.32
CA ALA A 44 -21.73 -1.30 14.56
C ALA A 44 -23.20 -1.66 14.28
N GLY A 45 -23.63 -2.87 14.66
CA GLY A 45 -25.03 -3.29 14.63
C GLY A 45 -25.37 -4.20 13.45
N ALA A 46 -24.39 -4.80 12.78
CA ALA A 46 -24.65 -5.83 11.76
C ALA A 46 -25.59 -6.91 12.30
N ARG A 47 -26.56 -7.30 11.46
CA ARG A 47 -27.48 -8.39 11.75
C ARG A 47 -26.73 -9.73 11.75
N LYS A 48 -25.86 -9.90 10.77
CA LYS A 48 -25.05 -11.10 10.54
C LYS A 48 -23.73 -10.69 9.87
N VAL A 49 -22.64 -11.32 10.27
CA VAL A 49 -21.32 -11.19 9.64
C VAL A 49 -20.82 -12.58 9.24
N TYR A 50 -20.51 -12.76 7.96
CA TYR A 50 -19.80 -13.94 7.47
C TYR A 50 -18.32 -13.60 7.34
N ALA A 51 -17.50 -14.18 8.22
CA ALA A 51 -16.09 -13.90 8.33
C ALA A 51 -15.28 -15.02 7.67
N ILE A 52 -14.77 -14.78 6.46
CA ILE A 52 -14.10 -15.78 5.63
C ILE A 52 -12.59 -15.71 5.87
N GLU A 53 -11.98 -16.84 6.21
CA GLU A 53 -10.54 -16.95 6.44
C GLU A 53 -9.98 -18.26 5.90
N ALA A 54 -8.96 -18.18 5.03
CA ALA A 54 -8.41 -19.36 4.37
C ALA A 54 -7.47 -20.16 5.28
N SER A 55 -6.75 -19.49 6.18
CA SER A 55 -5.70 -20.08 7.01
C SER A 55 -6.24 -20.79 8.26
N GLY A 56 -5.33 -21.35 9.06
CA GLY A 56 -5.66 -21.93 10.36
C GLY A 56 -6.15 -20.91 11.40
N VAL A 57 -5.94 -19.61 11.16
CA VAL A 57 -6.33 -18.53 12.09
C VAL A 57 -7.85 -18.45 12.29
N ALA A 58 -8.64 -18.97 11.33
CA ALA A 58 -10.10 -19.10 11.46
C ALA A 58 -10.54 -19.75 12.79
N SER A 59 -9.76 -20.74 13.29
CA SER A 59 -10.04 -21.38 14.58
C SER A 59 -9.89 -20.43 15.77
N GLN A 60 -8.93 -19.50 15.71
CA GLN A 60 -8.71 -18.49 16.75
C GLN A 60 -9.75 -17.37 16.65
N ALA A 61 -10.14 -16.98 15.43
CA ALA A 61 -11.24 -16.03 15.23
C ALA A 61 -12.55 -16.53 15.86
N ARG A 62 -12.88 -17.82 15.69
CA ARG A 62 -14.06 -18.44 16.36
C ARG A 62 -13.99 -18.31 17.87
N LYS A 63 -12.85 -18.69 18.48
CA LYS A 63 -12.64 -18.55 19.92
C LYS A 63 -12.81 -17.12 20.40
N LEU A 64 -12.31 -16.14 19.64
CA LEU A 64 -12.49 -14.73 19.96
C LEU A 64 -13.96 -14.29 19.87
N MET A 65 -14.69 -14.73 18.85
CA MET A 65 -16.11 -14.40 18.71
C MET A 65 -16.95 -15.03 19.83
N GLU A 66 -16.67 -16.28 20.20
CA GLU A 66 -17.31 -16.99 21.31
C GLU A 66 -17.03 -16.27 22.65
N ALA A 67 -15.76 -16.00 22.95
CA ALA A 67 -15.36 -15.35 24.20
C ALA A 67 -15.95 -13.93 24.37
N ASN A 68 -16.35 -13.30 23.26
CA ASN A 68 -16.94 -11.96 23.25
C ASN A 68 -18.47 -11.97 23.04
N GLY A 69 -19.13 -13.14 23.12
CA GLY A 69 -20.58 -13.26 23.02
C GLY A 69 -21.14 -12.88 21.64
N LEU A 70 -20.36 -13.09 20.58
CA LEU A 70 -20.70 -12.76 19.20
C LEU A 70 -20.88 -13.98 18.30
N ALA A 71 -20.79 -15.21 18.83
CA ALA A 71 -20.91 -16.44 18.05
C ALA A 71 -22.20 -16.53 17.22
N ASP A 72 -23.32 -16.02 17.73
CA ASP A 72 -24.61 -16.02 17.01
C ASP A 72 -24.64 -15.02 15.83
N LYS A 73 -23.83 -13.96 15.91
CA LYS A 73 -23.80 -12.87 14.91
C LYS A 73 -22.67 -13.01 13.90
N VAL A 74 -21.51 -13.49 14.33
CA VAL A 74 -20.31 -13.62 13.51
C VAL A 74 -20.04 -15.09 13.25
N GLU A 75 -20.28 -15.50 12.01
CA GLU A 75 -20.02 -16.86 11.55
C GLU A 75 -18.69 -16.92 10.82
N VAL A 76 -17.71 -17.60 11.41
CA VAL A 76 -16.39 -17.75 10.81
C VAL A 76 -16.34 -18.99 9.92
N ILE A 77 -16.11 -18.75 8.63
CA ILE A 77 -16.06 -19.77 7.59
C ILE A 77 -14.61 -19.97 7.17
N LYS A 78 -14.11 -21.21 7.34
CA LYS A 78 -12.74 -21.54 6.92
C LYS A 78 -12.75 -21.90 5.44
N GLY A 79 -12.03 -21.15 4.61
CA GLY A 79 -11.91 -21.41 3.18
C GLY A 79 -11.47 -20.17 2.41
N LYS A 80 -11.13 -20.36 1.13
CA LYS A 80 -10.83 -19.24 0.23
C LYS A 80 -12.11 -18.56 -0.23
N VAL A 81 -12.07 -17.24 -0.38
CA VAL A 81 -13.26 -16.46 -0.76
C VAL A 81 -13.77 -16.79 -2.15
N GLU A 82 -12.98 -17.45 -2.99
CA GLU A 82 -13.32 -17.94 -4.33
C GLU A 82 -14.02 -19.31 -4.31
N GLU A 83 -13.93 -20.06 -3.20
CA GLU A 83 -14.37 -21.46 -3.09
C GLU A 83 -15.56 -21.65 -2.14
N VAL A 84 -15.72 -20.77 -1.14
CA VAL A 84 -16.83 -20.85 -0.17
C VAL A 84 -18.16 -20.43 -0.79
N GLU A 85 -19.27 -20.89 -0.22
CA GLU A 85 -20.62 -20.45 -0.56
C GLU A 85 -21.30 -19.80 0.66
N LEU A 86 -22.10 -18.77 0.42
CA LEU A 86 -22.84 -18.06 1.47
C LEU A 86 -24.35 -18.20 1.27
N PRO A 87 -25.13 -18.32 2.36
CA PRO A 87 -26.57 -18.56 2.25
C PRO A 87 -27.37 -17.33 1.77
N GLU A 88 -26.77 -16.14 1.82
CA GLU A 88 -27.37 -14.90 1.34
C GLU A 88 -26.30 -13.91 0.87
N LYS A 89 -26.70 -12.93 0.04
CA LYS A 89 -25.83 -11.83 -0.40
C LYS A 89 -25.64 -10.79 0.72
N ALA A 90 -24.50 -10.11 0.71
CA ALA A 90 -24.13 -9.06 1.66
C ALA A 90 -24.56 -7.67 1.19
N ASP A 91 -24.90 -6.81 2.15
CA ASP A 91 -25.09 -5.38 1.90
C ASP A 91 -23.76 -4.62 1.88
N VAL A 92 -22.77 -5.10 2.65
CA VAL A 92 -21.42 -4.53 2.72
C VAL A 92 -20.38 -5.64 2.70
N ILE A 93 -19.32 -5.46 1.93
CA ILE A 93 -18.10 -6.27 2.03
C ILE A 93 -17.01 -5.41 2.65
N ILE A 94 -16.38 -5.96 3.69
CA ILE A 94 -15.24 -5.38 4.37
C ILE A 94 -14.01 -6.25 4.16
N SER A 95 -12.85 -5.62 4.08
CA SER A 95 -11.57 -6.32 4.11
C SER A 95 -10.45 -5.35 4.45
N GLU A 96 -9.29 -5.91 4.76
CA GLU A 96 -8.03 -5.18 4.69
C GLU A 96 -7.14 -5.93 3.70
N PRO A 97 -7.26 -5.61 2.39
CA PRO A 97 -6.59 -6.33 1.33
C PRO A 97 -5.30 -5.65 0.86
N MET A 98 -4.77 -4.67 1.62
CA MET A 98 -3.67 -3.82 1.16
C MET A 98 -2.33 -4.45 1.52
N GLY A 99 -1.52 -4.73 0.49
CA GLY A 99 -0.10 -5.05 0.67
C GLY A 99 0.80 -3.82 0.58
N PHE A 100 2.11 -4.06 0.56
CA PHE A 100 3.09 -3.03 0.17
C PHE A 100 2.73 -2.41 -1.18
N LEU A 101 2.85 -1.08 -1.24
CA LEU A 101 2.46 -0.29 -2.41
C LEU A 101 1.03 -0.61 -2.87
N LEU A 102 0.11 -0.86 -1.93
CA LEU A 102 -1.31 -1.24 -2.11
C LEU A 102 -1.54 -2.63 -2.72
N VAL A 103 -0.75 -3.03 -3.72
CA VAL A 103 -1.06 -4.16 -4.62
C VAL A 103 -0.28 -5.44 -4.32
N HIS A 104 0.81 -5.40 -3.54
CA HIS A 104 1.55 -6.61 -3.15
C HIS A 104 0.63 -7.63 -2.45
N GLU A 105 1.00 -8.91 -2.49
CA GLU A 105 0.19 -10.07 -2.05
C GLU A 105 -1.07 -10.34 -2.89
N ARG A 106 -1.44 -9.44 -3.82
CA ARG A 106 -2.56 -9.59 -4.77
C ARG A 106 -3.92 -9.87 -4.11
N MET A 107 -4.08 -9.55 -2.83
CA MET A 107 -5.32 -9.78 -2.07
C MET A 107 -6.49 -8.90 -2.57
N LEU A 108 -6.20 -7.80 -3.28
CA LEU A 108 -7.20 -6.97 -3.95
C LEU A 108 -8.05 -7.79 -4.95
N GLU A 109 -7.48 -8.80 -5.60
CA GLU A 109 -8.21 -9.68 -6.53
C GLU A 109 -9.28 -10.49 -5.80
N SER A 110 -8.93 -11.07 -4.64
CA SER A 110 -9.86 -11.79 -3.78
C SER A 110 -10.95 -10.88 -3.21
N PHE A 111 -10.60 -9.64 -2.87
CA PHE A 111 -11.57 -8.65 -2.39
C PHE A 111 -12.60 -8.28 -3.48
N ILE A 112 -12.13 -8.07 -4.72
CA ILE A 112 -13.00 -7.83 -5.88
C ILE A 112 -13.80 -9.09 -6.24
N ALA A 113 -13.22 -10.28 -6.16
CA ALA A 113 -13.96 -11.53 -6.39
C ALA A 113 -15.10 -11.70 -5.37
N ALA A 114 -14.88 -11.31 -4.10
CA ALA A 114 -15.93 -11.31 -3.09
C ALA A 114 -17.09 -10.37 -3.46
N ARG A 115 -16.79 -9.19 -4.01
CA ARG A 115 -17.81 -8.27 -4.54
C ARG A 115 -18.70 -8.95 -5.57
N ASP A 116 -18.08 -9.52 -6.59
CA ASP A 116 -18.80 -10.13 -7.71
C ASP A 116 -19.64 -11.33 -7.25
N ARG A 117 -19.12 -12.10 -6.28
CA ARG A 117 -19.79 -13.30 -5.75
C ARG A 117 -20.84 -13.01 -4.70
N PHE A 118 -20.66 -12.02 -3.83
CA PHE A 118 -21.46 -11.90 -2.60
C PHE A 118 -22.15 -10.56 -2.40
N LEU A 119 -21.77 -9.49 -3.09
CA LEU A 119 -22.40 -8.18 -2.87
C LEU A 119 -23.78 -8.10 -3.55
N LYS A 120 -24.75 -7.49 -2.88
CA LYS A 120 -26.03 -7.10 -3.49
C LYS A 120 -25.82 -5.95 -4.49
N PRO A 121 -26.74 -5.76 -5.46
CA PRO A 121 -26.80 -4.52 -6.21
C PRO A 121 -26.86 -3.30 -5.26
N ALA A 122 -26.07 -2.27 -5.54
CA ALA A 122 -25.90 -1.09 -4.69
C ALA A 122 -25.36 -1.34 -3.26
N GLY A 123 -24.79 -2.52 -3.01
CA GLY A 123 -24.01 -2.76 -1.79
C GLY A 123 -22.73 -1.94 -1.76
N LYS A 124 -22.08 -1.86 -0.60
CA LYS A 124 -20.86 -1.06 -0.39
C LYS A 124 -19.61 -1.91 -0.18
N MET A 125 -18.47 -1.36 -0.60
CA MET A 125 -17.14 -1.88 -0.35
C MET A 125 -16.42 -0.99 0.68
N PHE A 126 -15.82 -1.60 1.69
CA PHE A 126 -15.04 -0.93 2.73
C PHE A 126 -13.66 -1.62 2.85
N PRO A 127 -12.56 -1.00 2.39
CA PRO A 127 -12.48 0.32 1.74
C PRO A 127 -13.20 0.36 0.39
N THR A 128 -13.56 1.55 -0.06
CA THR A 128 -14.24 1.81 -1.33
C THR A 128 -13.23 2.01 -2.46
N THR A 129 -12.13 2.70 -2.19
CA THR A 129 -11.10 2.99 -3.20
C THR A 129 -9.71 2.94 -2.58
N GLY A 130 -8.71 2.52 -3.34
CA GLY A 130 -7.30 2.70 -3.02
C GLY A 130 -6.64 3.60 -4.05
N THR A 131 -5.79 4.52 -3.62
CA THR A 131 -5.02 5.41 -4.50
C THR A 131 -3.55 5.27 -4.20
N MET A 132 -2.76 4.89 -5.20
CA MET A 132 -1.31 4.89 -5.15
C MET A 132 -0.81 6.28 -5.57
N PHE A 133 0.20 6.78 -4.88
CA PHE A 133 0.82 8.07 -5.13
C PHE A 133 2.29 7.88 -5.44
N PHE A 134 2.81 8.71 -6.34
CA PHE A 134 4.19 8.65 -6.81
C PHE A 134 4.78 10.05 -6.91
N SER A 135 6.03 10.23 -6.45
CA SER A 135 6.76 11.50 -6.57
C SER A 135 8.26 11.25 -6.70
N PRO A 136 8.99 12.04 -7.52
CA PRO A 136 10.45 11.93 -7.61
C PRO A 136 11.09 12.32 -6.28
N PHE A 137 12.19 11.67 -5.91
CA PHE A 137 12.90 11.99 -4.66
C PHE A 137 14.41 12.12 -4.83
N SER A 138 15.02 12.81 -3.87
CA SER A 138 16.46 12.90 -3.68
C SER A 138 16.83 12.43 -2.28
N ASP A 139 17.50 11.29 -2.19
CA ASP A 139 17.96 10.69 -0.93
C ASP A 139 19.27 9.94 -1.21
N GLN A 140 20.39 10.64 -1.02
CA GLN A 140 21.73 10.09 -1.27
C GLN A 140 22.06 8.97 -0.27
N ALA A 141 21.63 9.11 0.99
CA ALA A 141 21.98 8.16 2.05
C ALA A 141 21.44 6.75 1.74
N ILE A 142 20.19 6.64 1.31
CA ILE A 142 19.62 5.33 0.96
C ILE A 142 20.22 4.75 -0.33
N TRP A 143 20.62 5.61 -1.26
CA TRP A 143 21.31 5.17 -2.48
C TRP A 143 22.71 4.62 -2.15
N ASP A 144 23.48 5.35 -1.33
CA ASP A 144 24.80 4.94 -0.85
C ASP A 144 24.72 3.63 -0.05
N GLU A 145 23.67 3.44 0.75
CA GLU A 145 23.46 2.20 1.50
C GLU A 145 23.29 0.97 0.57
N GLN A 146 22.60 1.12 -0.56
CA GLN A 146 22.51 0.03 -1.54
C GLN A 146 23.84 -0.17 -2.28
N ASP A 147 24.52 0.92 -2.65
CA ASP A 147 25.79 0.84 -3.37
C ASP A 147 26.91 0.25 -2.51
N GLN A 148 26.97 0.58 -1.22
CA GLN A 148 27.97 0.06 -0.27
C GLN A 148 27.88 -1.46 -0.09
N LYS A 149 26.70 -2.08 -0.23
CA LYS A 149 26.56 -3.55 -0.20
C LYS A 149 27.31 -4.23 -1.35
N LEU A 150 27.57 -3.49 -2.43
CA LEU A 150 28.31 -3.99 -3.58
C LEU A 150 29.81 -4.11 -3.31
N ALA A 151 30.35 -3.38 -2.33
CA ALA A 151 31.76 -3.43 -1.98
C ALA A 151 32.21 -4.83 -1.52
N PHE A 152 31.31 -5.62 -0.92
CA PHE A 152 31.60 -7.02 -0.58
C PHE A 152 31.99 -7.85 -1.82
N TRP A 153 31.32 -7.59 -2.94
CA TRP A 153 31.54 -8.32 -4.19
C TRP A 153 32.83 -7.90 -4.91
N ASP A 154 33.52 -6.84 -4.48
CA ASP A 154 34.87 -6.53 -4.97
C ASP A 154 35.97 -7.44 -4.38
N THR A 155 35.61 -8.38 -3.50
CA THR A 155 36.57 -9.26 -2.85
C THR A 155 37.17 -10.28 -3.83
N GLN A 156 38.45 -10.16 -4.13
CA GLN A 156 39.19 -11.07 -5.03
C GLN A 156 39.72 -12.34 -4.35
N ASP A 157 39.81 -12.35 -3.01
CA ASP A 157 40.30 -13.48 -2.22
C ASP A 157 39.39 -13.73 -0.99
N PHE A 158 38.18 -14.20 -1.25
CA PHE A 158 37.28 -14.68 -0.21
C PHE A 158 37.56 -16.18 0.04
N TRP A 159 38.53 -16.48 0.89
CA TRP A 159 38.98 -17.86 1.17
C TRP A 159 39.49 -18.60 -0.09
N GLY A 160 40.25 -17.91 -0.95
CA GLY A 160 40.74 -18.44 -2.23
C GLY A 160 39.75 -18.33 -3.39
N LEU A 161 38.59 -17.69 -3.19
CA LEU A 161 37.56 -17.48 -4.22
C LEU A 161 37.42 -16.00 -4.58
N ASP A 162 37.50 -15.69 -5.88
CA ASP A 162 37.22 -14.35 -6.42
C ASP A 162 35.70 -14.16 -6.59
N LEU A 163 35.14 -13.18 -5.86
CA LEU A 163 33.72 -12.84 -5.89
C LEU A 163 33.36 -11.78 -6.96
N SER A 164 34.36 -11.09 -7.51
CA SER A 164 34.16 -9.97 -8.45
C SER A 164 33.35 -10.29 -9.72
N PRO A 165 33.34 -11.54 -10.25
CA PRO A 165 32.46 -11.88 -11.37
C PRO A 165 30.96 -11.71 -11.07
N LEU A 166 30.55 -11.75 -9.79
CA LEU A 166 29.14 -11.63 -9.39
C LEU A 166 28.70 -10.19 -9.10
N LYS A 167 29.62 -9.22 -9.10
CA LYS A 167 29.32 -7.82 -8.72
C LYS A 167 28.22 -7.19 -9.57
N GLN A 168 28.25 -7.40 -10.89
CA GLN A 168 27.24 -6.82 -11.77
C GLN A 168 25.84 -7.39 -11.51
N GLN A 169 25.74 -8.71 -11.29
CA GLN A 169 24.47 -9.33 -10.96
C GLN A 169 23.98 -8.85 -9.59
N ALA A 170 24.88 -8.79 -8.60
CA ALA A 170 24.54 -8.24 -7.29
C ALA A 170 24.03 -6.79 -7.39
N ARG A 171 24.63 -5.96 -8.25
CA ARG A 171 24.15 -4.59 -8.51
C ARG A 171 22.72 -4.56 -9.04
N ILE A 172 22.42 -5.38 -10.05
CA ILE A 172 21.06 -5.51 -10.59
C ILE A 172 20.10 -5.97 -9.50
N ASP A 173 20.46 -7.01 -8.75
CA ASP A 173 19.61 -7.59 -7.72
C ASP A 173 19.28 -6.55 -6.64
N HIS A 174 20.29 -5.84 -6.10
CA HIS A 174 20.08 -4.84 -5.05
C HIS A 174 19.24 -3.65 -5.51
N PHE A 175 19.52 -3.09 -6.70
CA PHE A 175 18.76 -1.95 -7.22
C PHE A 175 17.37 -2.35 -7.75
N SER A 176 17.10 -3.65 -7.96
CA SER A 176 15.77 -4.15 -8.29
C SER A 176 14.85 -4.31 -7.07
N GLN A 177 15.38 -4.17 -5.85
CA GLN A 177 14.58 -4.27 -4.63
C GLN A 177 13.91 -2.93 -4.32
N PRO A 178 12.57 -2.86 -4.24
CA PRO A 178 11.90 -1.70 -3.66
C PRO A 178 12.32 -1.53 -2.21
N VAL A 179 12.73 -0.32 -1.84
CA VAL A 179 13.14 -0.01 -0.48
C VAL A 179 11.93 0.39 0.35
N VAL A 180 11.60 -0.41 1.35
CA VAL A 180 10.51 -0.18 2.30
C VAL A 180 11.06 0.51 3.53
N GLY A 181 10.47 1.65 3.89
CA GLY A 181 10.85 2.40 5.08
C GLY A 181 10.23 3.78 5.10
N TYR A 182 10.41 4.49 6.22
CA TYR A 182 10.00 5.88 6.30
C TYR A 182 10.95 6.78 5.52
N PHE A 183 10.46 7.95 5.10
CA PHE A 183 11.31 9.06 4.68
C PHE A 183 10.61 10.39 5.00
N PRO A 184 11.36 11.46 5.32
CA PRO A 184 10.76 12.76 5.55
C PRO A 184 10.27 13.36 4.22
N PRO A 185 9.14 14.09 4.19
CA PRO A 185 8.65 14.73 2.96
C PRO A 185 9.66 15.63 2.24
N SER A 186 10.66 16.15 2.96
CA SER A 186 11.73 16.98 2.41
C SER A 186 12.56 16.29 1.33
N VAL A 187 12.58 14.95 1.23
CA VAL A 187 13.27 14.25 0.14
C VAL A 187 12.53 14.35 -1.19
N LEU A 188 11.23 14.64 -1.18
CA LEU A 188 10.42 14.73 -2.40
C LEU A 188 10.81 15.96 -3.21
N LEU A 189 10.91 15.80 -4.53
CA LEU A 189 11.37 16.81 -5.48
C LEU A 189 10.24 17.54 -6.20
N SER A 190 9.01 17.08 -6.07
CA SER A 190 7.81 17.67 -6.68
C SER A 190 6.72 17.88 -5.64
N PRO A 191 6.01 19.02 -5.65
CA PRO A 191 4.84 19.26 -4.81
C PRO A 191 3.61 18.49 -5.31
N THR A 192 3.62 18.08 -6.58
CA THR A 192 2.56 17.26 -7.18
C THR A 192 2.97 15.80 -7.20
N THR A 193 1.96 14.93 -7.14
CA THR A 193 2.08 13.48 -7.20
C THR A 193 1.34 12.93 -8.41
N ALA A 194 1.96 11.98 -9.11
CA ALA A 194 1.21 11.12 -10.02
C ALA A 194 0.37 10.14 -9.20
N ARG A 195 -0.80 9.75 -9.73
CA ARG A 195 -1.80 8.97 -8.99
C ARG A 195 -2.32 7.83 -9.84
N HIS A 196 -2.53 6.67 -9.21
CA HIS A 196 -3.27 5.56 -9.79
C HIS A 196 -4.36 5.14 -8.82
N ARG A 197 -5.63 5.31 -9.21
CA ARG A 197 -6.79 5.03 -8.36
C ARG A 197 -7.44 3.73 -8.80
N ILE A 198 -7.65 2.85 -7.84
CA ILE A 198 -8.41 1.61 -7.95
C ILE A 198 -9.75 1.80 -7.24
N ASP A 199 -10.85 1.61 -7.97
CA ASP A 199 -12.21 1.58 -7.47
C ASP A 199 -12.64 0.13 -7.17
N PHE A 200 -12.74 -0.24 -5.91
CA PHE A 200 -13.09 -1.61 -5.56
C PHE A 200 -14.54 -1.97 -5.92
N ALA A 201 -15.40 -0.99 -6.22
CA ALA A 201 -16.76 -1.25 -6.70
C ALA A 201 -16.86 -1.41 -8.22
N LEU A 202 -15.90 -0.86 -8.99
CA LEU A 202 -15.96 -0.81 -10.46
C LEU A 202 -14.87 -1.62 -11.16
N ASP A 203 -13.66 -1.67 -10.62
CA ASP A 203 -12.54 -2.33 -11.26
C ASP A 203 -12.66 -3.85 -11.24
N THR A 204 -11.92 -4.52 -12.12
CA THR A 204 -11.99 -5.97 -12.31
C THR A 204 -10.68 -6.63 -11.89
N PRO A 205 -10.68 -7.93 -11.51
CA PRO A 205 -9.44 -8.64 -11.24
C PRO A 205 -8.49 -8.62 -12.44
N ALA A 206 -9.02 -8.59 -13.67
CA ALA A 206 -8.23 -8.48 -14.89
C ALA A 206 -7.49 -7.13 -15.00
N SER A 207 -8.13 -6.01 -14.62
CA SER A 207 -7.48 -4.69 -14.62
C SER A 207 -6.33 -4.57 -13.62
N LEU A 208 -6.29 -5.43 -12.60
CA LEU A 208 -5.17 -5.49 -11.65
C LEU A 208 -3.99 -6.30 -12.17
N LYS A 209 -4.14 -7.11 -13.23
CA LYS A 209 -3.03 -7.94 -13.75
C LYS A 209 -1.94 -7.13 -14.43
N SER A 210 -2.33 -6.05 -15.10
CA SER A 210 -1.39 -5.16 -15.80
C SER A 210 -1.99 -3.77 -15.87
N PHE A 211 -1.23 -2.78 -15.42
CA PHE A 211 -1.64 -1.38 -15.48
C PHE A 211 -0.42 -0.48 -15.57
N SER A 212 -0.63 0.76 -16.02
CA SER A 212 0.45 1.74 -16.12
C SER A 212 0.07 3.05 -15.46
N VAL A 213 1.08 3.74 -14.92
CA VAL A 213 0.93 5.03 -14.25
C VAL A 213 1.79 6.05 -14.97
N PRO A 214 1.20 6.98 -15.74
CA PRO A 214 1.93 8.08 -16.35
C PRO A 214 2.52 8.97 -15.27
N LEU A 215 3.78 9.36 -15.46
CA LEU A 215 4.51 10.24 -14.58
C LEU A 215 4.74 11.58 -15.26
N ALA A 216 4.44 12.67 -14.56
CA ALA A 216 4.69 14.03 -15.02
C ALA A 216 4.90 14.93 -13.80
N PHE A 217 6.11 15.51 -13.70
CA PHE A 217 6.53 16.28 -12.54
C PHE A 217 7.30 17.53 -12.98
N THR A 218 7.21 18.58 -12.16
CA THR A 218 8.13 19.72 -12.23
C THR A 218 8.97 19.72 -10.96
N VAL A 219 10.29 19.58 -11.13
CA VAL A 219 11.23 19.55 -10.03
C VAL A 219 11.36 20.96 -9.43
N VAL A 220 11.20 21.11 -8.11
CA VAL A 220 11.23 22.45 -7.47
C VAL A 220 12.61 22.89 -7.00
N ARG A 221 13.59 21.99 -6.96
CA ARG A 221 14.97 22.30 -6.54
C ARG A 221 16.00 21.51 -7.34
N THR A 222 17.16 22.11 -7.59
CA THR A 222 18.28 21.41 -8.19
C THR A 222 18.79 20.32 -7.24
N ALA A 223 18.88 19.09 -7.74
CA ALA A 223 19.23 17.93 -6.93
C ALA A 223 19.64 16.74 -7.82
N ILE A 224 20.05 15.64 -7.18
CA ILE A 224 20.14 14.33 -7.81
C ILE A 224 18.82 13.58 -7.59
N LEU A 225 18.12 13.27 -8.67
CA LEU A 225 16.90 12.44 -8.66
C LEU A 225 17.33 10.97 -8.59
N HIS A 226 17.11 10.37 -7.42
CA HIS A 226 17.52 8.99 -7.12
C HIS A 226 16.47 7.95 -7.52
N GLY A 227 15.21 8.36 -7.70
CA GLY A 227 14.15 7.45 -8.10
C GLY A 227 12.75 8.00 -7.87
N ILE A 228 11.78 7.10 -7.74
CA ILE A 228 10.37 7.41 -7.44
C ILE A 228 10.00 6.89 -6.06
N ALA A 229 9.51 7.79 -5.21
CA ALA A 229 8.92 7.48 -3.93
C ALA A 229 7.44 7.18 -4.14
N ALA A 230 6.90 6.23 -3.39
CA ALA A 230 5.53 5.77 -3.55
C ALA A 230 4.88 5.39 -2.21
N TRP A 231 3.58 5.63 -2.11
CA TRP A 231 2.74 5.30 -0.96
C TRP A 231 1.30 5.12 -1.43
N PHE A 232 0.37 4.86 -0.51
CA PHE A 232 -1.04 4.74 -0.86
C PHE A 232 -1.97 5.28 0.23
N ASP A 233 -3.17 5.65 -0.21
CA ASP A 233 -4.28 5.93 0.68
C ASP A 233 -5.46 5.03 0.31
N VAL A 234 -6.28 4.68 1.31
CA VAL A 234 -7.59 4.06 1.08
C VAL A 234 -8.69 4.93 1.67
N LEU A 235 -9.81 5.00 0.95
CA LEU A 235 -11.00 5.76 1.33
C LEU A 235 -12.14 4.79 1.67
N PHE A 236 -12.77 5.03 2.82
CA PHE A 236 -14.05 4.45 3.21
C PHE A 236 -15.14 5.48 2.93
N ASP A 237 -15.84 5.35 1.79
CA ASP A 237 -16.90 6.27 1.37
C ASP A 237 -18.25 5.87 1.97
N GLY A 238 -18.35 6.09 3.28
CA GLY A 238 -19.54 5.78 4.05
C GLY A 238 -20.68 6.76 3.81
N THR A 239 -21.91 6.33 4.12
CA THR A 239 -23.12 7.12 3.86
C THR A 239 -23.18 8.42 4.63
N ALA A 240 -22.62 8.45 5.86
CA ALA A 240 -22.61 9.64 6.70
C ALA A 240 -21.26 10.38 6.63
N HIS A 241 -20.16 9.63 6.63
CA HIS A 241 -18.82 10.19 6.70
C HIS A 241 -17.82 9.44 5.81
N LYS A 242 -16.97 10.22 5.15
CA LYS A 242 -15.77 9.74 4.48
C LYS A 242 -14.63 9.64 5.49
N VAL A 243 -13.96 8.50 5.53
CA VAL A 243 -12.79 8.26 6.38
C VAL A 243 -11.66 7.77 5.50
N SER A 244 -10.45 8.30 5.69
CA SER A 244 -9.28 7.88 4.92
C SER A 244 -8.19 7.31 5.83
N LEU A 245 -7.52 6.25 5.36
CA LEU A 245 -6.27 5.75 5.91
C LEU A 245 -5.17 6.09 4.91
N SER A 246 -4.17 6.86 5.33
CA SER A 246 -3.05 7.26 4.49
C SER A 246 -1.74 6.66 5.01
N THR A 247 -0.92 6.16 4.11
CA THR A 247 0.47 5.74 4.38
C THR A 247 1.48 6.77 3.89
N GLY A 248 1.04 7.98 3.56
CA GLY A 248 1.92 9.02 3.03
C GLY A 248 2.96 9.54 4.02
N PRO A 249 4.00 10.21 3.52
CA PRO A 249 5.09 10.72 4.36
C PRO A 249 4.68 11.92 5.23
N TYR A 250 3.49 12.47 5.02
CA TYR A 250 2.92 13.60 5.77
C TYR A 250 2.02 13.16 6.95
N THR A 251 1.80 11.86 7.10
CA THR A 251 0.91 11.30 8.13
C THR A 251 1.67 10.42 9.11
N ALA A 252 0.99 10.02 10.19
CA ALA A 252 1.55 9.09 11.16
C ALA A 252 1.93 7.77 10.50
N GLY A 253 3.06 7.20 10.91
CA GLY A 253 3.57 5.95 10.37
C GLY A 253 2.61 4.77 10.56
N THR A 254 2.61 3.88 9.58
CA THR A 254 1.88 2.60 9.59
C THR A 254 2.86 1.47 9.31
N HIS A 255 2.47 0.23 9.58
CA HIS A 255 3.33 -0.93 9.31
C HIS A 255 3.59 -1.19 7.83
N TRP A 256 2.88 -0.52 6.90
CA TRP A 256 3.18 -0.56 5.47
C TRP A 256 4.35 0.34 5.07
N TYR A 257 4.72 1.30 5.92
CA TYR A 257 5.73 2.32 5.62
C TYR A 257 5.44 3.03 4.28
N GLN A 258 6.48 3.56 3.64
CA GLN A 258 6.46 3.97 2.25
C GLN A 258 7.44 3.11 1.44
N CYS A 259 7.44 3.30 0.12
CA CYS A 259 8.28 2.60 -0.83
C CYS A 259 9.16 3.60 -1.60
N ARG A 260 10.41 3.26 -1.87
CA ARG A 260 11.33 3.99 -2.77
C ARG A 260 11.85 3.04 -3.83
N LEU A 261 11.60 3.38 -5.10
CA LEU A 261 12.09 2.69 -6.29
C LEU A 261 13.36 3.38 -6.76
N LEU A 262 14.54 2.85 -6.37
CA LEU A 262 15.84 3.46 -6.65
C LEU A 262 16.33 3.17 -8.06
N MET A 263 16.86 4.19 -8.74
CA MET A 263 17.59 3.99 -9.98
C MET A 263 19.07 3.71 -9.71
N GLU A 264 19.62 2.72 -10.42
CA GLU A 264 21.05 2.41 -10.39
C GLU A 264 21.92 3.61 -10.80
N ALA A 265 21.45 4.39 -11.79
CA ALA A 265 22.11 5.58 -12.29
C ALA A 265 21.19 6.81 -12.12
N PRO A 266 21.31 7.54 -11.01
CA PRO A 266 20.53 8.76 -10.73
C PRO A 266 20.68 9.84 -11.81
N ILE A 267 19.74 10.78 -11.85
CA ILE A 267 19.71 11.88 -12.83
C ILE A 267 19.93 13.21 -12.12
N ALA A 268 20.89 14.02 -12.58
CA ALA A 268 21.00 15.41 -12.14
C ALA A 268 19.85 16.24 -12.76
N VAL A 269 19.09 16.94 -11.93
CA VAL A 269 17.94 17.73 -12.33
C VAL A 269 18.06 19.16 -11.81
N ASN A 270 17.59 20.14 -12.59
CA ASN A 270 17.54 21.54 -12.19
C ASN A 270 16.16 21.95 -11.65
N ALA A 271 16.13 22.97 -10.80
CA ALA A 271 14.87 23.61 -10.42
C ALA A 271 14.10 24.10 -11.67
N GLY A 272 12.79 23.87 -11.70
CA GLY A 272 11.90 24.17 -12.81
C GLY A 272 11.92 23.15 -13.95
N GLN A 273 12.81 22.14 -13.91
CA GLN A 273 12.91 21.15 -14.97
C GLN A 273 11.77 20.14 -14.90
N ALA A 274 11.21 19.79 -16.06
CA ALA A 274 10.17 18.79 -16.17
C ALA A 274 10.77 17.38 -16.27
N VAL A 275 10.14 16.43 -15.59
CA VAL A 275 10.46 14.99 -15.63
C VAL A 275 9.18 14.25 -15.98
N SER A 276 9.21 13.46 -17.06
CA SER A 276 8.09 12.61 -17.46
C SER A 276 8.48 11.13 -17.41
N GLY A 277 7.50 10.25 -17.51
CA GLY A 277 7.78 8.82 -17.51
C GLY A 277 6.54 7.94 -17.45
N LEU A 278 6.80 6.65 -17.21
CA LEU A 278 5.80 5.62 -17.08
C LEU A 278 6.27 4.58 -16.07
N LEU A 279 5.40 4.22 -15.13
CA LEU A 279 5.51 2.98 -14.38
C LEU A 279 4.59 1.96 -15.02
N GLU A 280 5.11 0.77 -15.29
CA GLU A 280 4.35 -0.37 -15.82
C GLU A 280 4.38 -1.47 -14.77
N PHE A 281 3.20 -1.89 -14.30
CA PHE A 281 3.03 -2.96 -13.32
C PHE A 281 2.53 -4.21 -14.03
N GLN A 282 3.18 -5.34 -13.80
CA GLN A 282 2.79 -6.64 -14.33
C GLN A 282 2.71 -7.66 -13.19
N ALA A 283 1.53 -8.20 -12.93
CA ALA A 283 1.35 -9.23 -11.92
C ALA A 283 2.13 -10.49 -12.33
N ASN A 284 2.75 -11.15 -11.33
CA ASN A 284 3.57 -12.33 -11.51
C ASN A 284 3.11 -13.52 -10.63
N ASP A 285 3.75 -14.67 -10.81
CA ASP A 285 3.40 -15.92 -10.14
C ASP A 285 3.87 -15.99 -8.68
N LYS A 286 4.66 -15.01 -8.21
CA LYS A 286 5.05 -14.87 -6.79
C LYS A 286 4.00 -14.13 -5.95
N TYR A 287 2.75 -14.05 -6.43
CA TYR A 287 1.70 -13.23 -5.83
C TYR A 287 2.09 -11.75 -5.66
N SER A 288 2.85 -11.22 -6.62
CA SER A 288 3.30 -9.81 -6.60
C SER A 288 3.37 -9.22 -8.01
N TYR A 289 4.18 -8.18 -8.20
CA TYR A 289 4.31 -7.40 -9.41
C TYR A 289 5.77 -7.20 -9.79
N ASP A 290 6.05 -7.34 -11.09
CA ASP A 290 7.23 -6.78 -11.71
C ASP A 290 6.89 -5.35 -12.13
N ILE A 291 7.79 -4.41 -11.83
CA ILE A 291 7.58 -2.99 -12.08
C ILE A 291 8.69 -2.51 -13.02
N LYS A 292 8.32 -1.90 -14.13
CA LYS A 292 9.25 -1.22 -15.02
C LYS A 292 9.03 0.29 -14.95
N LEU A 293 10.09 1.01 -14.61
CA LEU A 293 10.14 2.47 -14.60
C LEU A 293 10.86 2.96 -15.85
N THR A 294 10.25 3.86 -16.59
CA THR A 294 10.92 4.68 -17.62
C THR A 294 10.80 6.14 -17.21
N LEU A 295 11.92 6.85 -17.10
CA LEU A 295 11.97 8.29 -16.81
C LEU A 295 12.73 9.05 -17.89
N ARG A 296 12.22 10.24 -18.22
CA ARG A 296 12.81 11.18 -19.17
C ARG A 296 12.97 12.53 -18.51
N LEU A 297 14.14 13.13 -18.73
CA LEU A 297 14.39 14.50 -18.33
C LEU A 297 14.11 15.41 -19.53
N GLU A 298 13.01 16.15 -19.45
CA GLU A 298 12.52 16.96 -20.56
C GLU A 298 13.55 18.03 -20.98
N GLY A 299 13.64 18.26 -22.30
CA GLY A 299 14.63 19.17 -22.88
C GLY A 299 16.05 18.59 -22.98
N THR A 300 16.24 17.30 -22.69
CA THR A 300 17.53 16.60 -22.83
C THR A 300 17.37 15.26 -23.56
N SER A 301 18.48 14.59 -23.88
CA SER A 301 18.48 13.20 -24.36
C SER A 301 18.50 12.15 -23.25
N ILE A 302 18.39 12.56 -21.98
CA ILE A 302 18.51 11.66 -20.83
C ILE A 302 17.20 10.88 -20.65
N GLU A 303 17.28 9.58 -20.87
CA GLU A 303 16.27 8.59 -20.51
C GLU A 303 16.90 7.53 -19.59
N LYS A 304 16.17 7.09 -18.57
CA LYS A 304 16.55 6.00 -17.68
C LYS A 304 15.45 4.97 -17.60
N VAL A 305 15.86 3.71 -17.59
CA VAL A 305 14.98 2.56 -17.38
C VAL A 305 15.48 1.79 -16.16
N ALA A 306 14.57 1.42 -15.27
CA ALA A 306 14.84 0.57 -14.13
C ALA A 306 13.74 -0.49 -14.00
N GLN A 307 14.08 -1.64 -13.42
CA GLN A 307 13.16 -2.74 -13.18
C GLN A 307 13.21 -3.13 -11.72
N PHE A 308 12.04 -3.45 -11.16
CA PHE A 308 11.90 -3.82 -9.76
C PHE A 308 11.03 -5.06 -9.61
N SER A 309 11.34 -5.88 -8.62
CA SER A 309 10.51 -6.99 -8.17
C SER A 309 9.84 -6.60 -6.85
N LEU A 310 8.53 -6.36 -6.86
CA LEU A 310 7.80 -6.04 -5.63
C LEU A 310 7.73 -7.22 -4.66
N ALA A 311 8.07 -8.43 -5.11
CA ALA A 311 8.22 -9.61 -4.26
C ALA A 311 9.50 -9.55 -3.40
N ASP A 312 10.55 -8.88 -3.87
CA ASP A 312 11.88 -8.92 -3.29
C ASP A 312 12.19 -7.55 -2.65
N GLN A 313 11.58 -7.29 -1.49
CA GLN A 313 11.66 -5.99 -0.82
C GLN A 313 12.90 -5.89 0.08
N TYR A 314 13.50 -4.70 0.12
CA TYR A 314 14.52 -4.35 1.09
C TYR A 314 13.93 -3.48 2.21
N PHE A 315 13.93 -3.98 3.46
CA PHE A 315 13.47 -3.22 4.61
C PHE A 315 14.59 -2.38 5.21
N ALA A 316 14.53 -1.07 4.98
CA ALA A 316 15.41 -0.08 5.60
C ALA A 316 14.80 0.38 6.93
N TYR A 317 14.96 -0.43 7.97
CA TYR A 317 14.58 -0.04 9.33
C TYR A 317 15.55 1.03 9.83
N TYR A 318 15.07 2.24 10.10
CA TYR A 318 15.87 3.31 10.72
C TYR A 318 16.57 2.79 11.98
N SER A 319 17.90 2.76 11.97
CA SER A 319 18.74 2.50 13.15
C SER A 319 19.21 3.79 13.85
N GLY A 320 18.73 4.96 13.41
CA GLY A 320 19.13 6.28 13.90
C GLY A 320 18.10 6.95 14.82
N THR A 321 18.59 7.78 15.75
CA THR A 321 17.90 8.47 16.86
C THR A 321 16.78 9.46 16.49
N ASP A 322 16.44 9.63 15.21
CA ASP A 322 15.40 10.57 14.74
C ASP A 322 13.99 9.98 14.71
N ALA A 323 13.81 8.73 15.16
CA ALA A 323 12.49 8.14 15.37
C ALA A 323 11.58 8.98 16.29
N GLY A 324 12.16 9.89 17.10
CA GLY A 324 11.42 10.83 17.93
C GLY A 324 10.75 11.98 17.18
N ALA A 325 11.15 12.30 15.94
CA ALA A 325 10.58 13.41 15.18
C ALA A 325 9.28 13.05 14.45
N ALA A 326 9.01 11.76 14.21
CA ALA A 326 7.73 11.27 13.69
C ALA A 326 6.66 11.12 14.79
N ALA A 327 7.04 11.28 16.07
CA ALA A 327 6.19 11.02 17.23
C ALA A 327 5.77 12.29 18.01
N ALA A 328 6.08 13.50 17.53
CA ALA A 328 5.70 14.73 18.24
C ALA A 328 5.30 15.89 17.33
N THR A 329 4.01 15.96 17.04
CA THR A 329 3.33 17.26 16.88
C THR A 329 1.91 17.17 17.46
N PRO A 330 1.61 17.84 18.59
CA PRO A 330 0.25 18.02 19.06
C PRO A 330 -0.43 19.19 18.32
N ALA A 331 -1.74 19.03 18.09
CA ALA A 331 -2.72 20.02 17.63
C ALA A 331 -2.65 20.46 16.16
N VAL A 332 -3.27 19.67 15.27
CA VAL A 332 -3.99 20.21 14.10
C VAL A 332 -5.37 19.55 14.05
N GLU A 333 -6.26 20.00 14.96
CA GLU A 333 -7.65 19.55 15.04
C GLU A 333 -8.59 20.34 14.11
N SER A 334 -8.07 21.06 13.10
CA SER A 334 -8.91 21.91 12.24
C SER A 334 -8.70 21.78 10.72
N ALA A 335 -7.94 20.79 10.23
CA ALA A 335 -7.76 20.57 8.77
C ALA A 335 -8.56 19.38 8.20
N TRP A 336 -9.21 18.57 9.04
CA TRP A 336 -9.83 17.30 8.63
C TRP A 336 -11.25 17.41 8.07
N ALA A 337 -11.72 18.63 7.77
CA ALA A 337 -13.07 18.88 7.27
C ALA A 337 -13.13 19.31 5.79
N SER A 338 -12.00 19.47 5.09
CA SER A 338 -12.03 19.84 3.67
C SER A 338 -10.77 19.44 2.91
N GLY A 339 -10.90 18.48 1.98
CA GLY A 339 -9.97 18.32 0.86
C GLY A 339 -8.82 17.33 1.05
N ASP A 340 -8.45 16.73 -0.08
CA ASP A 340 -7.26 15.91 -0.33
C ASP A 340 -5.98 16.65 0.15
N PRO A 341 -5.17 16.09 1.07
CA PRO A 341 -3.93 16.73 1.55
C PRO A 341 -2.87 16.89 0.45
N TYR A 342 -3.08 16.28 -0.72
CA TYR A 342 -2.23 16.39 -1.91
C TYR A 342 -2.80 17.35 -2.97
N ALA A 343 -3.88 18.09 -2.65
CA ALA A 343 -4.44 19.08 -3.55
C ALA A 343 -3.56 20.34 -3.62
N GLY A 344 -2.53 20.29 -4.46
CA GLY A 344 -2.01 21.48 -5.14
C GLY A 344 -3.03 21.94 -6.19
N THR A 345 -3.39 23.22 -6.15
CA THR A 345 -4.33 23.87 -7.08
C THR A 345 -3.93 23.67 -8.54
N SER A 346 -4.84 23.04 -9.29
CA SER A 346 -5.06 23.03 -10.76
C SER A 346 -3.84 23.11 -11.69
#